data_AF-A0A3B0RJN9-F1
#
_entry.id   AF-A0A3B0RJN9-F1
#
_cell.length_a   1.000
_cell.length_b   1.000
_cell.length_c   1.000
_cell.angle_alpha   90.00
_cell.angle_beta   90.00
_cell.angle_gamma   90.00
#
_symmetry.space_group_name_H-M   'P 1'
#
loop_
_entity.id
_entity.type
_entity.pdbx_description
1 polymer ?
#
loop_
_entity_poly.entity_id
_entity_poly.type
_entity_poly.pdbx_seq_one_letter_code
_entity_poly.pdbx_strand_id
1 'polypeptide(L)' 'MRIGVDVGGTNTDAVLLDGDRVLSWCKMPTTPNVGDGITAAISR' A
#
# COMPACT_ATOMS: atom_id res chain seq x y z
N MET A 1 -14.90 -4.32 1.61
CA MET A 1 -13.62 -3.57 1.60
C MET A 1 -12.44 -4.52 1.41
N ARG A 2 -11.45 -4.11 0.61
CA ARG A 2 -10.20 -4.84 0.33
C ARG A 2 -9.05 -3.84 0.25
N ILE A 3 -7.84 -4.25 0.61
CA ILE A 3 -6.63 -3.45 0.37
C ILE A 3 -5.77 -4.19 -0.65
N GLY A 4 -5.47 -3.52 -1.76
CA GLY A 4 -4.44 -3.96 -2.70
C GLY A 4 -3.09 -3.38 -2.29
N VAL A 5 -2.04 -4.20 -2.32
CA VAL A 5 -0.67 -3.76 -2.03
C VAL A 5 0.24 -4.20 -3.16
N ASP A 6 1.02 -3.27 -3.70
CA ASP A 6 2.07 -3.51 -4.69
C ASP A 6 3.42 -3.08 -4.13
N VAL A 7 4.41 -3.98 -4.13
CA VAL A 7 5.74 -3.74 -3.57
C VAL A 7 6.75 -3.75 -4.71
N GLY A 8 7.22 -2.57 -5.10
CA GLY A 8 8.30 -2.40 -6.08
C GLY A 8 9.68 -2.20 -5.42
N GLY A 9 10.69 -1.93 -6.24
CA GLY A 9 12.05 -1.62 -5.76
C GLY A 9 12.23 -0.20 -5.21
N THR A 10 11.33 0.73 -5.56
CA THR A 10 11.39 2.14 -5.16
C THR A 10 10.26 2.52 -4.23
N ASN A 11 9.03 2.07 -4.53
CA ASN A 11 7.84 2.41 -3.75
C ASN A 11 7.00 1.16 -3.47
N THR A 12 6.30 1.22 -2.33
CA THR A 12 5.19 0.35 -1.95
C THR A 12 3.90 1.16 -2.00
N ASP A 13 2.92 0.64 -2.73
CA ASP A 13 1.62 1.26 -2.95
C ASP A 13 0.54 0.48 -2.24
N ALA A 14 -0.34 1.18 -1.51
CA ALA A 14 -1.51 0.60 -0.87
C ALA A 14 -2.78 1.31 -1.36
N VAL A 15 -3.81 0.55 -1.75
CA VAL A 15 -5.07 1.09 -2.26
C VAL A 15 -6.24 0.42 -1.53
N LEU A 16 -7.10 1.24 -0.90
CA LEU A 16 -8.33 0.79 -0.26
C LEU A 16 -9.48 0.80 -1.27
N LEU A 17 -10.10 -0.36 -1.46
CA LEU A 17 -11.19 -0.60 -2.40
C LEU A 17 -12.48 -0.97 -1.69
N ASP A 18 -13.60 -0.50 -2.22
CA ASP A 18 -14.94 -1.01 -1.93
C ASP A 18 -15.66 -1.37 -3.24
N GLY A 19 -15.74 -2.68 -3.53
CA GLY A 19 -16.03 -3.15 -4.88
C GLY A 19 -14.99 -2.63 -5.88
N ASP A 20 -15.46 -1.99 -6.94
CA ASP A 20 -14.63 -1.36 -7.97
C ASP A 20 -14.28 0.10 -7.66
N ARG A 21 -14.73 0.63 -6.51
CA ARG A 21 -14.48 2.02 -6.11
C ARG A 21 -13.21 2.12 -5.28
N VAL A 22 -12.31 3.02 -5.69
CA VAL A 22 -11.16 3.45 -4.86
C VAL A 22 -11.65 4.43 -3.80
N LEU A 23 -11.37 4.11 -2.53
CA LEU A 23 -11.71 4.94 -1.38
C LEU A 23 -10.50 5.77 -0.89
N SER A 24 -9.29 5.20 -0.93
CA SER A 24 -8.05 5.84 -0.49
C SER A 24 -6.85 5.16 -1.17
N TRP A 25 -5.72 5.87 -1.28
CA TRP A 25 -4.44 5.32 -1.69
C TRP A 25 -3.27 5.98 -0.96
N CYS A 26 -2.18 5.23 -0.81
CA CYS A 26 -0.93 5.69 -0.24
C CYS A 26 0.24 5.16 -1.05
N LYS A 27 1.26 5.99 -1.28
CA LYS A 27 2.54 5.62 -1.89
C LYS A 27 3.65 5.96 -0.90
N MET A 28 4.47 4.97 -0.58
CA MET A 28 5.59 5.12 0.35
C MET A 28 6.86 4.57 -0.28
N PRO A 29 8.05 5.09 0.05
CA PRO A 29 9.30 4.46 -0.35
C PRO A 29 9.36 3.00 0.11
N THR A 30 9.84 2.09 -0.73
CA THR A 30 10.05 0.69 -0.34
C THR A 30 11.14 0.64 0.71
N THR A 31 10.88 -0.10 1.77
CA THR A 31 11.85 -0.38 2.82
C THR A 31 12.58 -1.70 2.56
N PRO A 32 13.82 -1.86 3.04
CA PRO A 32 14.54 -3.13 2.92
C PRO A 32 13.80 -4.31 3.56
N ASN A 33 13.10 -4.06 4.67
CA ASN A 33 12.15 -5.01 5.23
C ASN A 33 10.78 -4.77 4.60
N VAL A 34 10.33 -5.72 3.78
CA VAL A 34 9.05 -5.63 3.06
C VAL A 34 7.85 -5.48 4.00
N GLY A 35 7.84 -6.19 5.14
CA GLY A 35 6.73 -6.15 6.08
C GLY A 35 6.52 -4.77 6.71
N ASP A 36 7.62 -4.08 7.02
CA ASP A 36 7.58 -2.73 7.60
C ASP A 36 7.03 -1.73 6.58
N GLY A 37 7.44 -1.85 5.32
CA GLY A 37 6.99 -0.98 4.22
C GLY A 37 5.50 -1.15 3.93
N ILE A 38 5.02 -2.40 3.92
CA ILE A 38 3.59 -2.70 3.80
C ILE A 38 2.82 -2.08 4.97
N THR A 39 3.28 -2.31 6.20
CA THR A 39 2.62 -1.79 7.40
C THR A 39 2.57 -0.26 7.40
N ALA A 40 3.65 0.40 7.00
CA ALA A 40 3.74 1.85 6.89
C ALA A 40 2.79 2.41 5.82
N ALA A 41 2.66 1.75 4.67
CA ALA A 41 1.76 2.16 3.60
C ALA A 41 0.28 2.00 3.98
N ILE A 42 -0.08 0.97 4.78
CA ILE A 42 -1.45 0.72 5.22
C ILE A 42 -1.87 1.62 6.38
N SER A 43 -0.93 2.02 7.25
CA SER A 43 -1.24 2.78 8.47
C SER A 43 -1.38 4.31 8.27
N ARG A 44 -1.45 4.77 7.01
CA ARG A 44 -1.59 6.18 6.61
C ARG A 44 -3.02 6.52 6.25
#